data_AF-A0A3M0WGV9-F1
#
_entry.id   AF-A0A3M0WGV9-F1
#
_cell.length_a   1.000
_cell.length_b   1.000
_cell.length_c   1.000
_cell.angle_alpha   90.00
_cell.angle_beta   90.00
_cell.angle_gamma   90.00
#
_symmetry.space_group_name_H-M   'P 1'
#
loop_
_entity.id
_entity.type
_entity.pdbx_description
1 polymer ?
#
loop_
_entity_poly.entity_id
_entity_poly.type
_entity_poly.pdbx_seq_one_letter_code
_entity_poly.pdbx_strand_id
1 'polypeptide(L)'
;MRRIYAIDFAIVLFSLAFMVFLFGWAQPLVVGPRDGFETTRSVLFSVERADKVLIDDNPDFTSPMVLDVRKAHKVELKPGVYFWKAEGVFGSDVRRLTIKSFVSLEVRPVGNGFEVLNAGNVDLNVLVYDNKTLVKKISLEKGASKTVRGNKFVGGMK
;
A
#
# COMPACT_ATOMS: atom_id res chain seq x y z
N MET A 1 -42.88 -40.19 -18.88
CA MET A 1 -41.73 -39.54 -19.56
C MET A 1 -41.69 -38.03 -19.33
N ARG A 2 -42.69 -37.24 -19.76
CA ARG A 2 -42.66 -35.75 -19.65
C ARG A 2 -42.46 -35.20 -18.23
N ARG A 3 -43.03 -35.85 -17.20
CA ARG A 3 -42.84 -35.47 -15.78
C ARG A 3 -41.46 -35.81 -15.23
N ILE A 4 -40.82 -36.88 -15.73
CA ILE A 4 -39.48 -37.30 -15.30
C ILE A 4 -38.47 -36.26 -15.81
N TYR A 5 -38.54 -35.90 -17.10
CA TYR A 5 -37.70 -34.84 -17.67
C TYR A 5 -37.86 -33.48 -16.98
N ALA A 6 -39.07 -33.14 -16.52
CA ALA A 6 -39.30 -31.90 -15.78
C ALA A 6 -38.66 -31.90 -14.39
N ILE A 7 -38.71 -33.03 -13.67
CA ILE A 7 -38.06 -33.19 -12.37
C ILE A 7 -36.54 -33.15 -12.54
N ASP A 8 -36.01 -33.90 -13.52
CA ASP A 8 -34.57 -33.92 -13.81
C ASP A 8 -34.07 -32.53 -14.18
N PHE A 9 -34.80 -31.80 -15.02
CA PHE A 9 -34.47 -30.42 -15.37
C PHE A 9 -34.47 -29.49 -14.16
N ALA A 10 -35.47 -29.62 -13.28
CA ALA A 10 -35.56 -28.81 -12.05
C ALA A 10 -34.39 -29.10 -11.09
N ILE A 11 -34.01 -30.37 -10.94
CA ILE A 11 -32.85 -30.77 -10.12
C ILE A 11 -31.57 -30.18 -10.70
N VAL A 12 -31.34 -30.31 -12.02
CA VAL A 12 -30.15 -29.75 -12.67
C VAL A 12 -30.07 -28.24 -12.48
N LEU A 13 -31.20 -27.53 -12.66
CA LEU A 13 -31.25 -26.08 -12.53
C LEU A 13 -31.02 -25.62 -11.08
N PHE A 14 -31.58 -26.35 -10.11
CA PHE A 14 -31.34 -26.11 -8.69
C PHE A 14 -29.88 -26.37 -8.30
N SER A 15 -29.31 -27.50 -8.73
CA SER A 15 -27.90 -27.83 -8.46
C SER A 15 -26.96 -26.79 -9.07
N LEU A 16 -27.25 -26.30 -10.27
CA LEU A 16 -26.46 -25.26 -10.92
C LEU A 16 -26.55 -23.92 -10.15
N ALA A 17 -27.77 -23.50 -9.79
CA ALA A 17 -27.97 -22.27 -9.01
C ALA A 17 -27.31 -22.36 -7.63
N PHE A 18 -27.41 -23.51 -6.97
CA PHE A 18 -26.77 -23.77 -5.69
C PHE A 18 -25.24 -23.71 -5.79
N MET A 19 -24.67 -24.26 -6.87
CA MET A 19 -23.24 -24.18 -7.12
C MET A 19 -22.76 -22.73 -7.30
N VAL A 20 -23.47 -21.93 -8.12
CA VAL A 20 -23.17 -20.49 -8.30
C VAL A 20 -23.23 -19.74 -6.97
N PHE A 21 -24.24 -20.03 -6.14
CA PHE A 21 -24.39 -19.43 -4.82
C PHE A 21 -23.21 -19.76 -3.89
N LEU A 22 -22.77 -21.02 -3.85
CA LEU A 22 -21.62 -21.43 -3.04
C LEU A 22 -20.33 -20.72 -3.45
N PHE A 23 -20.09 -20.55 -4.76
CA PHE A 23 -18.91 -19.83 -5.25
C PHE A 23 -18.92 -18.35 -4.83
N GLY A 24 -20.05 -17.65 -4.98
CA GLY A 24 -20.15 -16.24 -4.58
C GLY A 24 -20.00 -16.03 -3.07
N TRP A 25 -20.42 -17.00 -2.24
CA TRP A 25 -20.31 -16.89 -0.79
C TRP A 25 -18.90 -17.19 -0.27
N ALA A 26 -18.09 -17.95 -1.00
CA ALA A 26 -16.76 -18.35 -0.53
C ALA A 26 -15.62 -17.41 -1.00
N GLN A 27 -15.89 -16.46 -1.90
CA GLN A 27 -14.90 -15.46 -2.31
C GLN A 27 -14.65 -14.42 -1.19
N PRO A 28 -13.37 -14.02 -0.98
CA PRO A 28 -13.03 -12.92 -0.08
C PRO A 28 -13.77 -11.63 -0.44
N LEU A 29 -14.32 -10.94 0.57
CA LEU A 29 -14.89 -9.61 0.40
C LEU A 29 -13.79 -8.57 0.60
N VAL A 30 -13.41 -7.91 -0.48
CA VAL A 30 -12.35 -6.90 -0.42
C VAL A 30 -12.95 -5.52 -0.20
N VAL A 31 -12.88 -5.03 1.05
CA VAL A 31 -13.44 -3.74 1.49
C VAL A 31 -12.54 -2.58 1.07
N GLY A 32 -11.22 -2.73 1.20
CA GLY A 32 -10.30 -1.67 0.79
C GLY A 32 -8.82 -2.06 0.79
N PRO A 33 -7.95 -1.32 0.09
CA PRO A 33 -8.30 -0.19 -0.79
C PRO A 33 -9.09 -0.59 -2.07
N ARG A 34 -9.72 0.38 -2.72
CA ARG A 34 -10.37 0.10 -4.03
C ARG A 34 -9.33 -0.06 -5.12
N ASP A 35 -9.71 -0.68 -6.23
CA ASP A 35 -8.83 -0.74 -7.39
C ASP A 35 -8.46 0.66 -7.90
N GLY A 36 -7.20 0.85 -8.28
CA GLY A 36 -6.64 2.14 -8.69
C GLY A 36 -6.53 3.18 -7.57
N PHE A 37 -6.55 2.78 -6.29
CA PHE A 37 -6.39 3.73 -5.18
C PHE A 37 -4.99 4.37 -5.18
N GLU A 38 -4.92 5.67 -4.89
CA GLU A 38 -3.66 6.41 -4.83
C GLU A 38 -3.55 7.20 -3.52
N THR A 39 -2.38 7.20 -2.89
CA THR A 39 -2.15 7.93 -1.64
C THR A 39 -0.69 8.33 -1.45
N THR A 40 -0.43 9.33 -0.62
CA THR A 40 0.91 9.64 -0.08
C THR A 40 1.06 9.19 1.38
N ARG A 41 -0.01 8.65 1.97
CA ARG A 41 -0.16 8.31 3.38
C ARG A 41 -0.24 6.79 3.59
N SER A 42 -0.44 6.37 4.84
CA SER A 42 -0.71 4.97 5.18
C SER A 42 -1.96 4.43 4.48
N VAL A 43 -1.93 3.12 4.20
CA VAL A 43 -3.04 2.37 3.60
C VAL A 43 -3.51 1.34 4.61
N LEU A 44 -4.83 1.21 4.77
CA LEU A 44 -5.45 0.13 5.53
C LEU A 44 -6.02 -0.88 4.54
N PHE A 45 -5.49 -2.09 4.57
CA PHE A 45 -6.07 -3.23 3.87
C PHE A 45 -7.17 -3.81 4.75
N SER A 46 -8.40 -3.79 4.25
CA SER A 46 -9.57 -4.31 4.93
C SER A 46 -10.22 -5.35 4.03
N VAL A 47 -10.27 -6.58 4.54
CA VAL A 47 -10.75 -7.76 3.83
C VAL A 47 -11.56 -8.62 4.79
N GLU A 48 -12.62 -9.23 4.31
CA GLU A 48 -13.38 -10.25 5.04
C GLU A 48 -13.30 -11.58 4.30
N ARG A 49 -13.45 -12.69 5.05
CA ARG A 49 -13.40 -14.05 4.49
C ARG A 49 -12.08 -14.36 3.74
N ALA A 50 -10.98 -13.73 4.18
CA ALA A 50 -9.63 -13.96 3.70
C ALA A 50 -8.75 -14.43 4.85
N ASP A 51 -7.80 -15.31 4.55
CA ASP A 51 -6.74 -15.71 5.48
C ASP A 51 -5.50 -14.86 5.26
N LYS A 52 -5.25 -14.42 4.02
CA LYS A 52 -4.02 -13.70 3.64
C LYS A 52 -4.31 -12.52 2.73
N VAL A 53 -3.43 -11.53 2.78
CA VAL A 53 -3.30 -10.47 1.79
C VAL A 53 -1.92 -10.58 1.15
N LEU A 54 -1.89 -10.64 -0.17
CA LEU A 54 -0.67 -10.66 -0.96
C LEU A 54 -0.48 -9.28 -1.57
N ILE A 55 0.72 -8.74 -1.47
CA ILE A 55 1.10 -7.45 -2.05
C ILE A 55 2.41 -7.64 -2.80
N ASP A 56 2.47 -7.20 -4.05
CA ASP A 56 3.68 -7.27 -4.86
C ASP A 56 3.80 -6.04 -5.77
N ASP A 57 4.97 -5.82 -6.36
CA ASP A 57 5.22 -4.74 -7.34
C ASP A 57 4.94 -5.18 -8.79
N ASN A 58 4.56 -6.44 -8.99
CA ASN A 58 4.19 -7.04 -10.27
C ASN A 58 2.84 -7.77 -10.17
N PRO A 59 2.02 -7.75 -11.24
CA PRO A 59 0.67 -8.34 -11.21
C PRO A 59 0.66 -9.86 -11.14
N ASP A 60 1.80 -10.51 -11.44
CA ASP A 60 1.95 -11.96 -11.45
C ASP A 60 2.31 -12.52 -10.06
N PHE A 61 2.55 -11.65 -9.07
CA PHE A 61 2.91 -12.03 -7.71
C PHE A 61 4.11 -13.00 -7.66
N THR A 62 5.20 -12.67 -8.37
CA THR A 62 6.41 -13.50 -8.42
C THR A 62 7.24 -13.45 -7.13
N SER A 63 7.10 -12.39 -6.33
CA SER A 63 7.81 -12.16 -5.07
C SER A 63 6.90 -11.50 -4.02
N PRO A 64 5.73 -12.08 -3.70
CA PRO A 64 4.71 -11.39 -2.96
C PRO A 64 5.08 -11.29 -1.48
N MET A 65 4.84 -10.12 -0.91
CA MET A 65 4.71 -9.98 0.54
C MET A 65 3.38 -10.57 0.99
N VAL A 66 3.44 -11.50 1.93
CA VAL A 66 2.26 -12.20 2.44
C VAL A 66 1.96 -11.73 3.86
N LEU A 67 0.75 -11.21 4.07
CA LEU A 67 0.26 -10.75 5.36
C LEU A 67 -0.87 -11.67 5.84
N ASP A 68 -0.76 -12.16 7.06
CA ASP A 68 -1.78 -13.01 7.69
C ASP A 68 -2.85 -12.10 8.30
N VAL A 69 -4.10 -12.19 7.81
CA VAL A 69 -5.19 -11.29 8.24
C VAL A 69 -5.54 -11.48 9.72
N ARG A 70 -5.19 -12.63 10.31
CA ARG A 70 -5.44 -12.92 11.73
C ARG A 70 -4.44 -12.22 12.66
N LYS A 71 -3.41 -11.59 12.11
CA LYS A 71 -2.37 -10.89 12.85
C LYS A 71 -2.37 -9.41 12.50
N ALA A 72 -2.08 -8.57 13.49
CA ALA A 72 -1.84 -7.16 13.23
C ALA A 72 -0.50 -6.99 12.49
N HIS A 73 -0.55 -6.45 11.28
CA HIS A 73 0.62 -6.14 10.49
C HIS A 73 0.73 -4.64 10.24
N LYS A 74 1.93 -4.10 10.43
CA LYS A 74 2.30 -2.77 9.95
C LYS A 74 3.48 -2.94 8.99
N VAL A 75 3.24 -2.60 7.73
CA VAL A 75 4.22 -2.70 6.66
C VAL A 75 4.52 -1.31 6.13
N GLU A 76 5.79 -1.05 5.84
CA GLU A 76 6.19 0.15 5.13
C GLU A 76 6.40 -0.16 3.65
N LEU A 77 5.52 0.38 2.81
CA LEU A 77 5.68 0.35 1.36
C LEU A 77 6.43 1.61 0.92
N LYS A 78 7.38 1.44 0.01
CA LYS A 78 8.05 2.56 -0.65
C LYS A 78 7.08 3.20 -1.66
N PRO A 79 7.32 4.45 -2.10
CA PRO A 79 6.58 5.00 -3.22
C PRO A 79 6.73 4.12 -4.47
N GLY A 80 5.62 3.85 -5.16
CA GLY A 80 5.56 2.90 -6.27
C GLY A 80 4.14 2.44 -6.58
N VAL A 81 4.02 1.63 -7.63
CA VAL A 81 2.78 0.94 -7.99
C VAL A 81 2.86 -0.48 -7.45
N TYR A 82 1.80 -0.91 -6.78
CA TYR A 82 1.65 -2.23 -6.19
C TYR A 82 0.38 -2.89 -6.69
N PHE A 83 0.43 -4.21 -6.74
CA PHE A 83 -0.69 -5.09 -6.99
C PHE A 83 -0.97 -5.87 -5.73
N TRP A 84 -2.24 -6.09 -5.44
CA TRP A 84 -2.63 -6.82 -4.25
C TRP A 84 -3.90 -7.61 -4.46
N LYS A 85 -4.04 -8.69 -3.69
CA LYS A 85 -5.22 -9.54 -3.65
C LYS A 85 -5.38 -10.17 -2.27
N ALA A 86 -6.61 -10.55 -1.95
CA ALA A 86 -6.92 -11.34 -0.77
C ALA A 86 -7.02 -12.82 -1.15
N GLU A 87 -6.51 -13.70 -0.30
CA GLU A 87 -6.61 -15.15 -0.47
C GLU A 87 -7.30 -15.78 0.76
N GLY A 88 -8.34 -16.56 0.49
CA GLY A 88 -8.99 -17.46 1.44
C GLY A 88 -9.20 -18.82 0.77
N VAL A 89 -10.41 -19.37 0.85
CA VAL A 89 -10.78 -20.59 0.08
C VAL A 89 -10.69 -20.33 -1.43
N PHE A 90 -11.10 -19.13 -1.84
CA PHE A 90 -10.88 -18.59 -3.19
C PHE A 90 -10.05 -17.31 -3.12
N GLY A 91 -9.47 -16.92 -4.25
CA GLY A 91 -8.81 -15.62 -4.39
C GLY A 91 -9.81 -14.51 -4.71
N SER A 92 -9.50 -13.29 -4.29
CA SER A 92 -10.15 -12.09 -4.84
C SER A 92 -9.54 -11.72 -6.19
N ASP A 93 -10.20 -10.77 -6.87
CA ASP A 93 -9.60 -10.07 -8.00
C ASP A 93 -8.30 -9.35 -7.58
N VAL A 94 -7.39 -9.21 -8.54
CA VAL A 94 -6.17 -8.43 -8.40
C VAL A 94 -6.51 -6.94 -8.51
N ARG A 95 -6.01 -6.14 -7.57
CA ARG A 95 -6.24 -4.69 -7.50
C ARG A 95 -4.93 -3.93 -7.49
N ARG A 96 -4.95 -2.72 -8.06
CA ARG A 96 -3.81 -1.81 -8.11
C ARG A 96 -3.89 -0.75 -7.02
N LEU A 97 -2.73 -0.44 -6.44
CA LEU A 97 -2.51 0.59 -5.42
C LEU A 97 -1.28 1.42 -5.82
N THR A 98 -1.36 2.75 -5.76
CA THR A 98 -0.20 3.63 -6.01
C THR A 98 0.15 4.43 -4.76
N ILE A 99 1.38 4.26 -4.27
CA ILE A 99 1.96 5.11 -3.23
C ILE A 99 2.76 6.22 -3.92
N LYS A 100 2.25 7.46 -3.88
CA LYS A 100 2.91 8.62 -4.47
C LYS A 100 4.06 9.11 -3.58
N SER A 101 5.14 9.55 -4.21
CA SER A 101 6.23 10.25 -3.54
C SER A 101 5.75 11.62 -3.04
N PHE A 102 6.18 12.00 -1.84
CA PHE A 102 5.92 13.28 -1.22
C PHE A 102 7.17 13.76 -0.50
N VAL A 103 7.64 14.95 -0.88
CA VAL A 103 8.79 15.62 -0.29
C VAL A 103 8.28 16.61 0.75
N SER A 104 8.80 16.51 1.97
CA SER A 104 8.55 17.50 3.02
C SER A 104 9.80 17.70 3.84
N LEU A 105 10.29 18.94 3.88
CA LEU A 105 11.44 19.35 4.65
C LEU A 105 10.97 20.32 5.73
N GLU A 106 11.09 19.92 6.99
CA GLU A 106 10.81 20.79 8.12
C GLU A 106 12.11 21.33 8.69
N VAL A 107 12.11 22.61 9.05
CA VAL A 107 13.25 23.29 9.66
C VAL A 107 12.79 23.96 10.94
N ARG A 108 13.42 23.61 12.06
CA ARG A 108 13.06 24.12 13.39
C ARG A 108 14.29 24.70 14.09
N PRO A 109 14.21 25.86 14.75
CA PRO A 109 15.34 26.40 15.51
C PRO A 109 15.61 25.53 16.74
N VAL A 110 16.88 25.16 16.97
CA VAL A 110 17.31 24.38 18.15
C VAL A 110 18.67 24.90 18.62
N GLY A 111 18.70 25.49 19.82
CA GLY A 111 19.90 26.13 20.37
C GLY A 111 20.46 27.21 19.44
N ASN A 112 21.73 27.07 19.04
CA ASN A 112 22.42 27.99 18.13
C ASN A 112 22.39 27.52 16.66
N GLY A 113 21.40 26.73 16.25
CA GLY A 113 21.29 26.20 14.89
C GLY A 113 19.86 25.79 14.54
N PHE A 114 19.75 24.95 13.51
CA PHE A 114 18.47 24.44 13.02
C PHE A 114 18.49 22.91 13.00
N GLU A 115 17.43 22.31 13.50
CA GLU A 115 17.09 20.92 13.20
C GLU A 115 16.38 20.88 11.85
N VAL A 116 16.90 20.06 10.94
CA VAL A 116 16.32 19.81 9.63
C VAL A 116 15.78 18.38 9.63
N LEU A 117 14.48 18.21 9.43
CA LEU A 117 13.74 16.95 9.49
C LEU A 117 13.15 16.61 8.12
N ASN A 118 13.35 15.38 7.67
CA ASN A 118 12.63 14.83 6.52
C ASN A 118 11.27 14.28 6.97
N ALA A 119 10.21 15.08 6.80
CA ALA A 119 8.84 14.68 7.08
C ALA A 119 8.12 14.06 5.85
N GLY A 120 8.85 13.89 4.73
CA GLY A 120 8.35 13.26 3.51
C GLY A 120 8.27 11.74 3.61
N ASN A 121 7.98 11.08 2.49
CA ASN A 121 8.03 9.61 2.38
C ASN A 121 9.14 9.09 1.44
N VAL A 122 10.04 9.99 1.01
CA VAL A 122 11.23 9.69 0.21
C VAL A 122 12.48 10.24 0.88
N ASP A 123 13.62 9.65 0.60
CA ASP A 123 14.90 10.16 1.06
C ASP A 123 15.24 11.49 0.40
N LEU A 124 15.85 12.40 1.17
CA LEU A 124 16.18 13.74 0.73
C LEU A 124 17.68 13.99 0.73
N ASN A 125 18.14 14.67 -0.32
CA ASN A 125 19.40 15.40 -0.31
C ASN A 125 19.12 16.85 0.05
N VAL A 126 19.73 17.34 1.14
CA VAL A 126 19.58 18.72 1.59
C VAL A 126 20.89 19.47 1.46
N LEU A 127 20.82 20.61 0.78
CA LEU A 127 21.89 21.57 0.65
C LEU A 127 21.72 22.66 1.72
N VAL A 128 22.74 22.83 2.55
CA VAL A 128 22.77 23.82 3.62
C VAL A 128 23.69 24.96 3.22
N TYR A 129 23.16 26.17 3.24
CA TYR A 129 23.87 27.38 2.90
C TYR A 129 24.01 28.27 4.13
N ASP A 130 25.16 28.95 4.22
CA ASP A 130 25.34 30.13 5.05
C ASP A 130 25.52 31.33 4.13
N ASN A 131 24.50 32.18 4.10
CA ASN A 131 24.30 33.24 3.12
C ASN A 131 24.23 32.69 1.69
N LYS A 132 25.29 32.89 0.89
CA LYS A 132 25.38 32.41 -0.50
C LYS A 132 26.34 31.23 -0.66
N THR A 133 27.01 30.81 0.41
CA THR A 133 28.03 29.76 0.35
C THR A 133 27.42 28.44 0.78
N LEU A 134 27.57 27.40 -0.05
CA LEU A 134 27.19 26.04 0.31
C LEU A 134 28.17 25.54 1.38
N VAL A 135 27.67 25.30 2.59
CA VAL A 135 28.50 24.87 3.73
C VAL A 135 28.41 23.37 3.97
N LYS A 136 27.30 22.73 3.60
CA LYS A 136 27.09 21.29 3.85
C LYS A 136 26.11 20.66 2.87
N LYS A 137 26.36 19.40 2.54
CA LYS A 137 25.39 18.51 1.92
C LYS A 137 25.05 17.40 2.92
N ILE A 138 23.77 17.16 3.16
CA ILE A 138 23.30 16.10 4.07
C ILE A 138 22.31 15.21 3.34
N SER A 139 22.38 13.90 3.59
CA SER A 139 21.35 12.94 3.20
C SER A 139 20.47 12.70 4.42
N LEU A 140 19.16 12.79 4.26
CA LEU A 140 18.18 12.52 5.29
C LEU A 140 17.23 11.40 4.82
N GLU A 141 17.28 10.28 5.51
CA GLU A 141 16.30 9.20 5.35
C GLU A 141 14.90 9.66 5.78
N LYS A 142 13.87 8.94 5.35
CA LYS A 142 12.48 9.19 5.79
C LYS A 142 12.37 9.25 7.32
N GLY A 143 11.85 10.36 7.85
CA GLY A 143 11.67 10.58 9.29
C GLY A 143 12.94 10.94 10.06
N ALA A 144 14.11 10.98 9.41
CA ALA A 144 15.37 11.35 10.05
C ALA A 144 15.52 12.87 10.17
N SER A 145 16.15 13.33 11.25
CA SER A 145 16.53 14.73 11.44
C SER A 145 18.04 14.91 11.66
N LYS A 146 18.53 16.13 11.41
CA LYS A 146 19.92 16.50 11.70
C LYS A 146 20.04 17.97 12.06
N THR A 147 20.79 18.24 13.12
CA THR A 147 21.12 19.62 13.51
C THR A 147 22.27 20.16 12.64
N VAL A 148 22.06 21.35 12.07
CA VAL A 148 23.00 22.03 11.19
C VAL A 148 23.03 23.53 11.47
N ARG A 149 24.14 24.17 11.11
CA ARG A 149 24.28 25.64 11.11
C ARG A 149 24.22 26.14 9.67
N GLY A 150 23.42 27.17 9.44
CA GLY A 150 23.14 27.76 8.13
C GLY A 150 21.87 28.60 8.21
N ASN A 151 21.59 29.38 7.17
CA ASN A 151 20.39 30.23 7.10
C ASN A 151 19.49 29.94 5.89
N LYS A 152 19.91 29.04 4.99
CA LYS A 152 19.10 28.58 3.87
C LYS A 152 19.27 27.08 3.64
N PHE A 153 18.15 26.41 3.41
CA PHE A 153 18.05 24.96 3.25
C PHE A 153 17.28 24.65 1.97
N VAL A 154 17.84 23.80 1.12
CA VAL A 154 17.19 23.36 -0.13
C VAL A 154 17.18 21.84 -0.13
N GLY A 155 15.99 21.25 0.00
CA GLY A 155 15.78 19.80 -0.06
C GLY A 155 15.31 19.37 -1.44
N GLY A 156 15.88 18.28 -1.96
CA GLY A 156 15.43 17.60 -3.17
C GLY A 156 15.37 16.10 -2.95
N MET A 157 14.49 15.42 -3.68
CA MET A 157 14.45 13.96 -3.71
C MET A 157 15.80 13.41 -4.16
N LYS A 158 16.23 12.32 -3.53
CA LYS A 158 17.46 11.61 -3.88
C LYS A 158 17.32 10.80 -5.17
#